data_AF-A4RQJ0-F1
#
_entry.id   AF-A4RQJ0-F1
#
_cell.length_a   1.000
_cell.length_b   1.000
_cell.length_c   1.000
_cell.angle_alpha   90.00
_cell.angle_beta   90.00
_cell.angle_gamma   90.00
#
_symmetry.space_group_name_H-M   'P 1'
#
loop_
_entity.id
_entity.type
_entity.pdbx_description
1 polymer ?
#
loop_
_entity_poly.entity_id
_entity_poly.type
_entity_poly.pdbx_seq_one_letter_code
_entity_poly.pdbx_strand_id
1 'polypeptide(L)'
;VRDFAQTGTSWTFQGVAAPAKSSEASDAHALRVTPARANAAGSAFATSKQLVGGGFVAEFAFAITTPANVEVPCEGVDHAPATCSRRGGDGLAFVIQNADGRALGGGGGQIGYGGIVNCVAVEFDTFHDAHSRDPYHNHVAVMTRGAKAPALATHDAAIGTSVTVPNLSDGERHVVRVVYDPDFVPEDASHKSFRGGAYLLDLMRDYKHGLGTMKVFIDDLADPVLTVPINLAAFMDLDNGRAWVGFTAATGRSMQNHDVQSFSFRERVGGGFVPGVAVA
;
A
#
# COMPACT_ATOMS: atom_id res chain seq x y z
N VAL A 1 1.36 0.48 -18.39
CA VAL A 1 2.83 0.26 -18.41
C VAL A 1 3.14 -1.16 -18.00
N ARG A 2 3.79 -1.91 -18.89
CA ARG A 2 4.43 -3.21 -18.64
C ARG A 2 5.74 -3.22 -19.42
N ASP A 3 6.84 -3.06 -18.71
CA ASP A 3 7.89 -4.08 -18.64
C ASP A 3 8.87 -3.66 -17.55
N PHE A 4 8.73 -4.24 -16.35
CA PHE A 4 9.69 -4.00 -15.28
C PHE A 4 11.09 -4.58 -15.63
N ALA A 5 11.29 -5.21 -16.80
CA ALA A 5 12.61 -5.68 -17.25
C ALA A 5 13.64 -4.56 -17.51
N GLN A 6 13.21 -3.34 -17.88
CA GLN A 6 14.12 -2.26 -18.30
C GLN A 6 14.30 -1.15 -17.24
N THR A 7 14.18 -1.46 -15.95
CA THR A 7 14.00 -0.44 -14.89
C THR A 7 15.27 0.22 -14.37
N GLY A 8 16.29 0.40 -15.21
CA GLY A 8 17.49 1.15 -14.80
C GLY A 8 17.25 2.65 -14.55
N THR A 9 16.13 3.23 -15.00
CA THR A 9 15.98 4.70 -15.07
C THR A 9 14.77 5.30 -14.35
N SER A 10 13.70 4.54 -14.10
CA SER A 10 12.43 5.11 -13.59
C SER A 10 12.08 4.72 -12.15
N TRP A 11 12.82 3.79 -11.55
CA TRP A 11 12.56 3.26 -10.21
C TRP A 11 13.83 3.22 -9.35
N THR A 12 13.68 3.62 -8.10
CA THR A 12 14.71 3.49 -7.05
C THR A 12 14.35 2.30 -6.17
N PHE A 13 15.10 1.20 -6.33
CA PHE A 13 14.93 -0.02 -5.54
C PHE A 13 15.80 -0.01 -4.28
N GLN A 14 15.28 -0.47 -3.14
CA GLN A 14 16.04 -0.71 -1.92
C GLN A 14 15.69 -2.06 -1.29
N GLY A 15 16.57 -2.52 -0.40
CA GLY A 15 16.43 -3.81 0.27
C GLY A 15 16.53 -4.95 -0.73
N VAL A 16 15.52 -5.80 -0.77
CA VAL A 16 15.46 -6.97 -1.68
C VAL A 16 14.64 -6.72 -2.95
N ALA A 17 14.08 -5.52 -3.12
CA ALA A 17 13.20 -5.22 -4.23
C ALA A 17 13.97 -5.26 -5.56
N ALA A 18 13.40 -5.94 -6.56
CA ALA A 18 14.01 -6.06 -7.88
C ALA A 18 12.95 -6.43 -8.94
N PRO A 19 13.23 -6.18 -10.23
CA PRO A 19 12.51 -6.84 -11.30
C PRO A 19 12.60 -8.37 -11.20
N ALA A 20 11.49 -9.05 -11.46
CA ALA A 20 11.45 -10.51 -11.55
C ALA A 20 10.44 -10.93 -12.62
N LYS A 21 10.56 -12.16 -13.13
CA LYS A 21 9.49 -12.73 -13.96
C LYS A 21 8.20 -12.81 -13.15
N SER A 22 7.09 -12.40 -13.76
CA SER A 22 5.76 -12.45 -13.14
C SER A 22 5.26 -13.88 -12.91
N SER A 23 5.75 -14.85 -13.70
CA SER A 23 5.62 -16.29 -13.48
C SER A 23 6.66 -17.04 -14.31
N GLU A 24 6.93 -18.30 -13.98
CA GLU A 24 7.85 -19.16 -14.75
C GLU A 24 7.43 -19.32 -16.23
N ALA A 25 6.12 -19.22 -16.50
CA ALA A 25 5.55 -19.39 -17.84
C ALA A 25 5.41 -18.07 -18.63
N SER A 26 5.75 -16.92 -18.05
CA SER A 26 5.56 -15.61 -18.68
C SER A 26 6.89 -14.89 -18.93
N ASP A 27 6.99 -14.24 -20.08
CA ASP A 27 8.06 -13.28 -20.38
C ASP A 27 7.80 -11.88 -19.78
N ALA A 28 6.62 -11.66 -19.18
CA ALA A 28 6.31 -10.40 -18.52
C ALA A 28 7.04 -10.30 -17.18
N HIS A 29 7.64 -9.13 -16.92
CA HIS A 29 8.27 -8.83 -15.64
C HIS A 29 7.30 -8.11 -14.70
N ALA A 30 7.41 -8.45 -13.42
CA ALA A 30 6.82 -7.75 -12.29
C ALA A 30 7.91 -7.01 -11.51
N LEU A 31 7.50 -6.04 -10.72
CA LEU A 31 8.29 -5.49 -9.64
C LEU A 31 8.07 -6.38 -8.43
N ARG A 32 9.07 -7.21 -8.10
CA ARG A 32 9.06 -8.02 -6.88
C ARG A 32 9.56 -7.17 -5.74
N VAL A 33 8.67 -6.75 -4.85
CA VAL A 33 9.03 -5.92 -3.70
C VAL A 33 9.76 -6.78 -2.66
N THR A 34 9.26 -7.99 -2.40
CA THR A 34 9.98 -9.02 -1.64
C THR A 34 9.75 -10.40 -2.27
N PRO A 35 10.77 -11.28 -2.31
CA PRO A 35 10.58 -12.69 -2.55
C PRO A 35 10.08 -13.40 -1.30
N ALA A 36 9.50 -14.60 -1.47
CA ALA A 36 9.14 -15.52 -0.39
C ALA A 36 10.40 -16.07 0.32
N ARG A 37 11.01 -15.23 1.16
CA ARG A 37 12.21 -15.50 1.94
C ARG A 37 12.06 -14.88 3.32
N ALA A 38 12.52 -15.57 4.36
CA ALA A 38 12.42 -15.09 5.73
C ALA A 38 13.03 -13.69 5.92
N ASN A 39 12.37 -12.85 6.71
CA ASN A 39 12.86 -11.56 7.20
C ASN A 39 13.34 -10.62 6.07
N ALA A 40 12.67 -10.64 4.91
CA ALA A 40 12.97 -9.78 3.80
C ALA A 40 12.13 -8.49 3.87
N ALA A 41 12.71 -7.36 3.47
CA ALA A 41 12.04 -6.08 3.32
C ALA A 41 12.55 -5.38 2.06
N GLY A 42 11.65 -4.74 1.32
CA GLY A 42 11.99 -4.04 0.10
C GLY A 42 11.11 -2.83 -0.14
N SER A 43 11.65 -1.88 -0.90
CA SER A 43 10.90 -0.72 -1.38
C SER A 43 11.29 -0.39 -2.81
N ALA A 44 10.34 0.17 -3.55
CA ALA A 44 10.58 0.69 -4.88
C ALA A 44 9.75 1.96 -5.09
N PHE A 45 10.43 3.10 -5.22
CA PHE A 45 9.79 4.40 -5.46
C PHE A 45 10.11 4.90 -6.86
N ALA A 46 9.16 5.59 -7.50
CA ALA A 46 9.43 6.28 -8.75
C ALA A 46 10.58 7.28 -8.56
N THR A 47 11.48 7.43 -9.54
CA THR A 47 12.63 8.35 -9.40
C THR A 47 12.22 9.82 -9.30
N SER A 48 11.10 10.18 -9.91
CA SER A 48 10.52 11.53 -9.87
C SER A 48 9.28 11.61 -8.99
N LYS A 49 9.15 12.72 -8.25
CA LYS A 49 7.97 12.99 -7.42
C LYS A 49 6.72 13.28 -8.27
N GLN A 50 5.60 12.69 -7.89
CA GLN A 50 4.30 12.86 -8.55
C GLN A 50 3.47 13.92 -7.82
N LEU A 51 2.60 14.64 -8.53
CA LEU A 51 1.63 15.56 -7.93
C LEU A 51 0.56 14.76 -7.17
N VAL A 52 0.59 14.85 -5.84
CA VAL A 52 -0.34 14.14 -4.95
C VAL A 52 -1.31 15.08 -4.25
N GLY A 53 -0.91 16.33 -4.00
CA GLY A 53 -1.73 17.31 -3.28
C GLY A 53 -2.95 17.79 -4.06
N GLY A 54 -2.91 17.76 -5.39
CA GLY A 54 -4.00 18.20 -6.27
C GLY A 54 -5.08 17.15 -6.57
N GLY A 55 -4.92 15.93 -6.05
CA GLY A 55 -5.74 14.78 -6.41
C GLY A 55 -5.08 13.87 -7.45
N PHE A 56 -5.37 12.57 -7.39
CA PHE A 56 -4.78 11.60 -8.29
C PHE A 56 -5.63 10.33 -8.44
N VAL A 57 -5.32 9.55 -9.47
CA VAL A 57 -5.74 8.16 -9.61
C VAL A 57 -4.50 7.29 -9.80
N ALA A 58 -4.28 6.36 -8.88
CA ALA A 58 -3.26 5.32 -8.98
C ALA A 58 -3.95 3.99 -9.30
N GLU A 59 -3.52 3.31 -10.36
CA GLU A 59 -4.04 1.99 -10.74
C GLU A 59 -2.88 1.01 -10.86
N PHE A 60 -2.95 -0.09 -10.11
CA PHE A 60 -1.97 -1.16 -10.14
C PHE A 60 -2.63 -2.53 -10.07
N ALA A 61 -1.84 -3.55 -10.36
CA ALA A 61 -2.23 -4.91 -10.07
C ALA A 61 -1.08 -5.62 -9.38
N PHE A 62 -1.42 -6.48 -8.43
CA PHE A 62 -0.45 -7.30 -7.71
C PHE A 62 -0.91 -8.74 -7.66
N ALA A 63 0.04 -9.64 -7.37
CA ALA A 63 -0.24 -10.99 -6.92
C ALA A 63 0.66 -11.30 -5.73
N ILE A 64 0.08 -11.87 -4.68
CA ILE A 64 0.83 -12.37 -3.52
C ILE A 64 0.84 -13.88 -3.59
N THR A 65 2.01 -14.46 -3.86
CA THR A 65 2.14 -15.90 -4.11
C THR A 65 3.07 -16.55 -3.11
N THR A 66 2.73 -17.76 -2.68
CA THR A 66 3.62 -18.62 -1.90
C THR A 66 4.10 -19.77 -2.80
N PRO A 67 5.40 -19.86 -3.12
CA PRO A 67 5.94 -21.00 -3.86
C PRO A 67 5.70 -22.33 -3.14
N ALA A 68 5.41 -23.40 -3.87
CA ALA A 68 5.07 -24.71 -3.30
C ALA A 68 6.17 -25.32 -2.41
N ASN A 69 7.43 -24.89 -2.59
CA ASN A 69 8.58 -25.32 -1.79
C ASN A 69 8.82 -24.47 -0.54
N VAL A 70 8.00 -23.44 -0.29
CA VAL A 70 8.09 -22.60 0.90
C VAL A 70 7.07 -23.09 1.92
N GLU A 71 7.57 -23.56 3.06
CA GLU A 71 6.71 -23.94 4.18
C GLU A 71 6.17 -22.69 4.87
N VAL A 72 4.85 -22.61 4.95
CA VAL A 72 4.15 -21.56 5.68
C VAL A 72 3.73 -22.14 7.03
N PRO A 73 4.23 -21.57 8.15
CA PRO A 73 3.87 -22.07 9.46
C PRO A 73 2.37 -21.88 9.72
N CYS A 74 1.74 -22.82 10.41
CA CYS A 74 0.39 -22.63 10.95
C CYS A 74 0.45 -21.65 12.11
N GLU A 75 0.51 -20.34 11.85
CA GLU A 75 0.38 -19.32 12.89
C GLU A 75 -1.05 -18.79 12.91
N GLY A 76 -1.72 -18.93 14.06
CA GLY A 76 -2.80 -18.03 14.47
C GLY A 76 -4.26 -18.39 14.21
N VAL A 77 -4.61 -19.46 13.48
CA VAL A 77 -6.04 -19.62 13.08
C VAL A 77 -6.74 -20.93 13.33
N ASP A 78 -6.04 -22.05 13.27
CA ASP A 78 -6.59 -23.28 13.81
C ASP A 78 -5.47 -24.07 14.44
N HIS A 79 -5.58 -24.31 15.74
CA HIS A 79 -4.62 -25.10 16.51
C HIS A 79 -4.63 -26.59 16.11
N ALA A 80 -5.43 -26.97 15.11
CA ALA A 80 -5.37 -28.27 14.49
C ALA A 80 -4.57 -28.19 13.17
N PRO A 81 -3.49 -28.96 13.02
CA PRO A 81 -2.66 -29.00 11.80
C PRO A 81 -3.43 -29.29 10.50
N ALA A 82 -4.64 -29.86 10.61
CA ALA A 82 -5.51 -30.22 9.50
C ALA A 82 -6.52 -29.13 9.09
N THR A 83 -6.71 -28.08 9.91
CA THR A 83 -7.68 -27.01 9.61
C THR A 83 -7.05 -25.63 9.50
N CYS A 84 -5.76 -25.48 9.84
CA CYS A 84 -5.09 -24.17 9.84
C CYS A 84 -5.08 -23.54 8.44
N SER A 85 -5.47 -22.27 8.35
CA SER A 85 -5.26 -21.48 7.12
C SER A 85 -3.77 -21.14 7.00
N ARG A 86 -3.03 -21.92 6.20
CA ARG A 86 -1.62 -21.66 5.90
C ARG A 86 -1.52 -20.45 4.97
N ARG A 87 -1.31 -19.26 5.54
CA ARG A 87 -1.09 -18.01 4.81
C ARG A 87 0.28 -17.46 5.15
N GLY A 88 1.00 -17.00 4.14
CA GLY A 88 2.25 -16.30 4.41
C GLY A 88 1.95 -14.87 4.92
N GLY A 89 3.00 -14.08 5.05
CA GLY A 89 2.93 -12.69 5.48
C GLY A 89 4.12 -11.89 4.95
N ASP A 90 4.22 -10.61 5.26
CA ASP A 90 3.27 -9.85 6.10
C ASP A 90 2.30 -9.03 5.23
N GLY A 91 2.79 -8.46 4.14
CA GLY A 91 1.93 -7.82 3.15
C GLY A 91 2.66 -6.88 2.21
N LEU A 92 1.87 -6.08 1.51
CA LEU A 92 2.28 -5.08 0.53
C LEU A 92 1.65 -3.72 0.88
N ALA A 93 2.29 -2.62 0.56
CA ALA A 93 1.68 -1.29 0.63
C ALA A 93 1.97 -0.46 -0.63
N PHE A 94 0.97 0.31 -1.06
CA PHE A 94 1.19 1.47 -1.91
C PHE A 94 1.50 2.68 -1.02
N VAL A 95 2.63 3.34 -1.25
CA VAL A 95 3.17 4.35 -0.33
C VAL A 95 3.36 5.67 -1.04
N ILE A 96 2.91 6.74 -0.39
CA ILE A 96 3.22 8.13 -0.71
C ILE A 96 4.12 8.65 0.41
N GLN A 97 5.33 9.06 0.09
CA GLN A 97 6.27 9.57 1.09
C GLN A 97 7.13 10.71 0.58
N ASN A 98 7.57 11.58 1.48
CA ASN A 98 8.46 12.69 1.15
C ASN A 98 9.60 12.86 2.16
N ALA A 99 10.22 11.74 2.54
CA ALA A 99 11.40 11.68 3.40
C ALA A 99 12.70 11.52 2.60
N ASP A 100 12.81 10.47 1.78
CA ASP A 100 13.99 10.16 0.98
C ASP A 100 13.59 9.26 -0.22
N GLY A 101 14.11 9.51 -1.41
CA GLY A 101 13.84 8.68 -2.60
C GLY A 101 14.33 7.22 -2.46
N ARG A 102 15.19 6.94 -1.48
CA ARG A 102 15.72 5.62 -1.09
C ARG A 102 15.14 5.14 0.25
N ALA A 103 13.99 5.65 0.69
CA ALA A 103 13.39 5.23 1.95
C ALA A 103 13.10 3.73 1.97
N LEU A 104 13.41 3.08 3.09
CA LEU A 104 13.08 1.68 3.38
C LEU A 104 12.74 1.58 4.87
N GLY A 105 11.54 1.09 5.18
CA GLY A 105 11.07 0.87 6.54
C GLY A 105 11.43 -0.51 7.09
N GLY A 106 10.85 -0.84 8.25
CA GLY A 106 11.04 -2.11 8.94
C GLY A 106 10.46 -3.32 8.19
N GLY A 107 11.07 -4.49 8.40
CA GLY A 107 10.55 -5.77 7.92
C GLY A 107 9.45 -6.35 8.83
N GLY A 108 9.00 -7.58 8.57
CA GLY A 108 7.90 -8.19 9.32
C GLY A 108 6.57 -7.43 9.15
N GLY A 109 5.73 -7.44 10.18
CA GLY A 109 4.51 -6.62 10.30
C GLY A 109 4.71 -5.11 10.32
N GLN A 110 5.85 -4.57 9.85
CA GLN A 110 6.01 -3.16 9.49
C GLN A 110 5.92 -2.91 7.96
N ILE A 111 5.77 -3.99 7.17
CA ILE A 111 5.41 -3.98 5.74
C ILE A 111 6.33 -3.08 4.88
N GLY A 112 7.57 -2.87 5.33
CA GLY A 112 8.57 -2.07 4.63
C GLY A 112 8.31 -0.56 4.64
N TYR A 113 7.22 -0.06 5.25
CA TYR A 113 6.96 1.38 5.39
C TYR A 113 7.08 1.87 6.84
N GLY A 114 6.92 0.99 7.84
CA GLY A 114 7.06 1.37 9.24
C GLY A 114 8.43 1.99 9.52
N GLY A 115 8.45 3.14 10.19
CA GLY A 115 9.66 3.94 10.40
C GLY A 115 9.89 5.06 9.39
N ILE A 116 9.30 5.00 8.18
CA ILE A 116 9.41 6.10 7.20
C ILE A 116 8.62 7.30 7.72
N VAL A 117 9.29 8.45 7.86
CA VAL A 117 8.64 9.72 8.23
C VAL A 117 7.95 10.35 7.02
N ASN A 118 7.03 11.30 7.25
CA ASN A 118 6.33 12.00 6.16
C ASN A 118 5.71 11.03 5.14
N CYS A 119 4.87 10.12 5.64
CA CYS A 119 4.45 8.92 4.94
C CYS A 119 2.94 8.67 5.13
N VAL A 120 2.29 8.31 4.02
CA VAL A 120 0.94 7.75 3.97
C VAL A 120 1.03 6.43 3.22
N ALA A 121 0.59 5.35 3.85
CA ALA A 121 0.57 4.02 3.25
C ALA A 121 -0.87 3.53 3.09
N VAL A 122 -1.18 2.99 1.92
CA VAL A 122 -2.35 2.13 1.70
C VAL A 122 -1.85 0.70 1.79
N GLU A 123 -2.12 0.07 2.92
CA GLU A 123 -1.67 -1.27 3.30
C GLU A 123 -2.62 -2.34 2.78
N PHE A 124 -2.05 -3.44 2.32
CA PHE A 124 -2.69 -4.69 1.93
C PHE A 124 -2.06 -5.80 2.79
N ASP A 125 -2.61 -5.95 3.98
CA ASP A 125 -2.07 -6.85 4.99
C ASP A 125 -2.71 -8.24 4.86
N THR A 126 -1.86 -9.24 4.97
CA THR A 126 -2.19 -10.65 4.80
C THR A 126 -1.94 -11.48 6.06
N PHE A 127 -1.41 -10.84 7.10
CA PHE A 127 -1.02 -11.46 8.35
C PHE A 127 -1.73 -10.79 9.53
N HIS A 128 -1.86 -11.51 10.65
CA HIS A 128 -2.51 -10.98 11.84
C HIS A 128 -1.47 -10.81 12.95
N ASP A 129 -1.03 -9.57 13.18
CA ASP A 129 -0.21 -9.22 14.33
C ASP A 129 -1.09 -8.75 15.49
N ALA A 130 -1.40 -9.65 16.42
CA ALA A 130 -2.24 -9.34 17.59
C ALA A 130 -1.73 -8.14 18.42
N HIS A 131 -0.41 -7.97 18.49
CA HIS A 131 0.23 -6.83 19.17
C HIS A 131 0.09 -5.51 18.41
N SER A 132 -0.08 -5.57 17.09
CA SER A 132 -0.37 -4.44 16.20
C SER A 132 -1.85 -4.09 16.15
N ARG A 133 -2.72 -4.92 16.75
CA ARG A 133 -4.20 -4.82 16.77
C ARG A 133 -4.84 -4.99 15.41
N ASP A 134 -4.23 -5.80 14.57
CA ASP A 134 -4.73 -6.02 13.23
C ASP A 134 -6.09 -6.71 13.25
N PRO A 135 -6.96 -6.41 12.28
CA PRO A 135 -8.01 -7.32 11.92
C PRO A 135 -7.46 -8.73 11.69
N TYR A 136 -8.31 -9.71 11.96
CA TYR A 136 -7.89 -11.10 11.93
C TYR A 136 -7.68 -11.67 10.52
N HIS A 137 -8.49 -11.22 9.58
CA HIS A 137 -8.39 -11.62 8.18
C HIS A 137 -7.58 -10.59 7.40
N ASN A 138 -7.23 -10.95 6.15
CA ASN A 138 -6.67 -10.00 5.20
C ASN A 138 -7.51 -8.72 5.20
N HIS A 139 -6.83 -7.59 5.19
CA HIS A 139 -7.49 -6.30 5.31
C HIS A 139 -6.71 -5.24 4.56
N VAL A 140 -7.38 -4.10 4.36
CA VAL A 140 -6.77 -2.90 3.82
C VAL A 140 -6.94 -1.77 4.81
N ALA A 141 -5.87 -1.00 5.01
CA ALA A 141 -5.89 0.17 5.86
C ALA A 141 -5.19 1.36 5.20
N VAL A 142 -5.57 2.56 5.60
CA VAL A 142 -4.79 3.77 5.31
C VAL A 142 -4.11 4.21 6.58
N MET A 143 -2.78 4.27 6.53
CA MET A 143 -1.89 4.44 7.66
C MET A 143 -1.11 5.74 7.50
N THR A 144 -1.12 6.61 8.52
CA THR A 144 -0.28 7.79 8.53
C THR A 144 -0.13 8.37 9.92
N ARG A 145 1.05 8.94 10.18
CA ARG A 145 1.32 9.72 11.40
C ARG A 145 1.68 11.18 11.10
N GLY A 146 1.31 11.63 9.91
CA GLY A 146 1.62 12.95 9.40
C GLY A 146 3.09 13.14 9.03
N ALA A 147 3.49 14.40 8.84
CA ALA A 147 4.78 14.75 8.28
C ALA A 147 5.98 14.40 9.17
N LYS A 148 5.81 14.52 10.49
CA LYS A 148 6.95 14.55 11.44
C LYS A 148 7.20 13.24 12.18
N ALA A 149 6.18 12.41 12.33
CA ALA A 149 6.32 11.15 13.04
C ALA A 149 6.61 10.01 12.07
N PRO A 150 7.43 9.01 12.48
CA PRO A 150 7.62 7.81 11.69
C PRO A 150 6.32 7.03 11.58
N ALA A 151 5.99 6.54 10.38
CA ALA A 151 4.84 5.67 10.16
C ALA A 151 4.91 4.43 11.05
N LEU A 152 3.76 3.92 11.44
CA LEU A 152 3.62 2.67 12.19
C LEU A 152 2.56 1.82 11.49
N ALA A 153 2.83 0.52 11.39
CA ALA A 153 1.88 -0.45 10.85
C ALA A 153 0.88 -0.98 11.89
N THR A 154 0.99 -0.54 13.16
CA THR A 154 -0.07 -0.84 14.13
C THR A 154 -1.36 -0.12 13.76
N HIS A 155 -2.47 -0.84 13.87
CA HIS A 155 -3.82 -0.33 13.63
C HIS A 155 -4.26 0.79 14.57
N ASP A 156 -3.50 1.08 15.63
CA ASP A 156 -3.66 2.31 16.42
C ASP A 156 -3.34 3.59 15.62
N ALA A 157 -2.54 3.49 14.56
CA ALA A 157 -2.20 4.59 13.66
C ALA A 157 -3.05 4.62 12.37
N ALA A 158 -4.01 3.71 12.23
CA ALA A 158 -4.89 3.68 11.07
C ALA A 158 -5.89 4.84 11.10
N ILE A 159 -6.01 5.55 9.97
CA ILE A 159 -7.07 6.54 9.76
C ILE A 159 -8.31 5.93 9.09
N GLY A 160 -8.26 4.66 8.74
CA GLY A 160 -9.40 3.82 8.39
C GLY A 160 -8.96 2.44 7.94
N THR A 161 -9.81 1.44 8.20
CA THR A 161 -9.53 0.02 7.96
C THR A 161 -10.77 -0.67 7.39
N SER A 162 -10.58 -1.61 6.48
CA SER A 162 -11.62 -2.44 5.89
C SER A 162 -11.20 -3.91 5.82
N VAL A 163 -12.10 -4.78 6.28
CA VAL A 163 -12.00 -6.24 6.16
C VAL A 163 -12.88 -6.79 5.04
N THR A 164 -13.58 -5.91 4.31
CA THR A 164 -14.44 -6.29 3.18
C THR A 164 -13.58 -6.37 1.93
N VAL A 165 -12.64 -7.31 1.92
CA VAL A 165 -11.67 -7.53 0.85
C VAL A 165 -11.65 -9.02 0.46
N PRO A 166 -11.29 -9.36 -0.78
CA PRO A 166 -11.06 -10.75 -1.17
C PRO A 166 -9.84 -11.32 -0.43
N ASN A 167 -9.58 -12.62 -0.61
CA ASN A 167 -8.37 -13.22 -0.09
C ASN A 167 -7.14 -12.75 -0.88
N LEU A 168 -6.55 -11.62 -0.48
CA LEU A 168 -5.38 -10.99 -1.11
C LEU A 168 -4.15 -11.89 -1.34
N SER A 169 -4.08 -13.03 -0.64
CA SER A 169 -2.98 -14.00 -0.67
C SER A 169 -3.36 -15.35 -1.32
N ASP A 170 -4.38 -15.37 -2.17
CA ASP A 170 -4.81 -16.55 -2.93
C ASP A 170 -3.92 -16.90 -4.14
N GLY A 171 -2.94 -16.06 -4.46
CA GLY A 171 -2.06 -16.22 -5.62
C GLY A 171 -2.64 -15.70 -6.93
N GLU A 172 -3.88 -15.23 -6.92
CA GLU A 172 -4.53 -14.61 -8.07
C GLU A 172 -4.08 -13.16 -8.24
N ARG A 173 -4.39 -12.62 -9.42
CA ARG A 173 -4.09 -11.23 -9.76
C ARG A 173 -5.22 -10.31 -9.26
N HIS A 174 -4.92 -9.47 -8.29
CA HIS A 174 -5.83 -8.42 -7.83
C HIS A 174 -5.56 -7.09 -8.52
N VAL A 175 -6.62 -6.36 -8.88
CA VAL A 175 -6.53 -5.00 -9.46
C VAL A 175 -6.93 -3.99 -8.41
N VAL A 176 -6.11 -2.96 -8.21
CA VAL A 176 -6.38 -1.89 -7.26
C VAL A 176 -6.48 -0.56 -7.97
N ARG A 177 -7.46 0.25 -7.55
CA ARG A 177 -7.52 1.68 -7.84
C ARG A 177 -7.54 2.47 -6.54
N VAL A 178 -6.62 3.41 -6.40
CA VAL A 178 -6.61 4.41 -5.32
C VAL A 178 -6.94 5.76 -5.93
N VAL A 179 -8.02 6.39 -5.47
CA VAL A 179 -8.45 7.73 -5.90
C VAL A 179 -8.34 8.66 -4.72
N TYR A 180 -7.62 9.77 -4.88
CA TYR A 180 -7.63 10.87 -3.92
C TYR A 180 -8.28 12.09 -4.54
N ASP A 181 -9.31 12.60 -3.88
CA ASP A 181 -9.91 13.90 -4.16
C ASP A 181 -9.57 14.87 -3.02
N PRO A 182 -8.91 16.01 -3.27
CA PRO A 182 -8.63 17.00 -2.24
C PRO A 182 -9.89 17.72 -1.76
N ASP A 183 -10.99 17.66 -2.52
CA ASP A 183 -12.26 18.30 -2.20
C ASP A 183 -13.22 17.28 -1.58
N PHE A 184 -13.59 17.47 -0.32
CA PHE A 184 -14.56 16.56 0.33
C PHE A 184 -15.94 16.65 -0.31
N VAL A 185 -16.49 15.49 -0.65
CA VAL A 185 -17.84 15.34 -1.19
C VAL A 185 -18.73 14.68 -0.12
N PRO A 186 -19.82 15.32 0.36
CA PRO A 186 -20.66 14.78 1.44
C PRO A 186 -21.22 13.38 1.20
N GLU A 187 -21.47 13.02 -0.06
CA GLU A 187 -21.96 11.70 -0.47
C GLU A 187 -20.97 10.59 -0.07
N ASP A 188 -19.66 10.88 -0.03
CA ASP A 188 -18.64 9.93 0.39
C ASP A 188 -18.82 9.54 1.86
N ALA A 189 -19.21 10.50 2.72
CA ALA A 189 -19.44 10.28 4.15
C ALA A 189 -20.63 9.32 4.40
N SER A 190 -21.56 9.27 3.45
CA SER A 190 -22.76 8.43 3.53
C SER A 190 -22.55 7.04 2.92
N HIS A 191 -21.42 6.81 2.25
CA HIS A 191 -21.14 5.54 1.59
C HIS A 191 -20.72 4.46 2.60
N LYS A 192 -21.13 3.20 2.35
CA LYS A 192 -20.89 2.05 3.26
C LYS A 192 -19.41 1.75 3.54
N SER A 193 -18.50 2.20 2.67
CA SER A 193 -17.04 2.05 2.78
C SER A 193 -16.39 3.14 3.63
N PHE A 194 -17.11 4.20 4.00
CA PHE A 194 -16.55 5.31 4.75
C PHE A 194 -16.12 4.85 6.14
N ARG A 195 -14.85 5.09 6.49
CA ARG A 195 -14.25 4.73 7.77
C ARG A 195 -13.41 5.91 8.26
N GLY A 196 -13.68 6.36 9.49
CA GLY A 196 -12.84 7.30 10.20
C GLY A 196 -12.17 6.58 11.38
N GLY A 197 -10.87 6.36 11.28
CA GLY A 197 -10.06 5.81 12.36
C GLY A 197 -9.83 6.85 13.46
N ALA A 198 -9.71 6.40 14.71
CA ALA A 198 -9.55 7.29 15.86
C ALA A 198 -8.30 8.19 15.74
N TYR A 199 -7.23 7.68 15.10
CA TYR A 199 -5.99 8.43 14.90
C TYR A 199 -6.15 9.68 14.03
N LEU A 200 -7.18 9.73 13.18
CA LEU A 200 -7.49 10.92 12.40
C LEU A 200 -7.73 12.15 13.30
N LEU A 201 -8.33 11.94 14.48
CA LEU A 201 -8.59 13.02 15.42
C LEU A 201 -7.29 13.64 15.95
N ASP A 202 -6.21 12.85 16.05
CA ASP A 202 -4.90 13.34 16.45
C ASP A 202 -4.26 14.22 15.38
N LEU A 203 -4.40 13.83 14.12
CA LEU A 203 -3.95 14.62 12.96
C LEU A 203 -4.75 15.92 12.81
N MET A 204 -5.97 15.95 13.33
CA MET A 204 -6.89 17.07 13.21
C MET A 204 -6.87 18.03 14.41
N ARG A 205 -6.04 17.80 15.44
CA ARG A 205 -5.87 18.77 16.54
C ARG A 205 -5.30 20.07 15.95
N ASP A 206 -6.05 21.16 16.05
CA ASP A 206 -5.75 22.49 15.47
C ASP A 206 -5.92 22.62 13.95
N TYR A 207 -6.66 21.69 13.33
CA TYR A 207 -6.88 21.66 11.89
C TYR A 207 -7.87 22.72 11.40
N LYS A 208 -7.45 23.54 10.43
CA LYS A 208 -8.25 24.63 9.85
C LYS A 208 -8.54 24.46 8.36
N HIS A 209 -8.07 23.37 7.76
CA HIS A 209 -8.23 23.11 6.34
C HIS A 209 -9.47 22.25 6.09
N GLY A 210 -9.95 22.19 4.84
CA GLY A 210 -10.95 21.18 4.45
C GLY A 210 -10.33 19.79 4.43
N LEU A 211 -11.11 18.73 4.56
CA LEU A 211 -10.66 17.39 4.24
C LEU A 211 -10.91 17.13 2.74
N GLY A 212 -10.26 16.10 2.22
CA GLY A 212 -10.63 15.39 1.01
C GLY A 212 -10.99 13.95 1.35
N THR A 213 -11.08 13.09 0.34
CA THR A 213 -11.27 11.65 0.53
C THR A 213 -10.27 10.84 -0.28
N MET A 214 -9.78 9.75 0.33
CA MET A 214 -9.04 8.71 -0.36
C MET A 214 -9.90 7.44 -0.42
N LYS A 215 -10.11 6.92 -1.63
CA LYS A 215 -10.92 5.73 -1.92
C LYS A 215 -10.04 4.64 -2.46
N VAL A 216 -10.19 3.43 -1.90
CA VAL A 216 -9.49 2.23 -2.36
C VAL A 216 -10.53 1.27 -2.91
N PHE A 217 -10.29 0.79 -4.13
CA PHE A 217 -11.11 -0.18 -4.83
C PHE A 217 -10.25 -1.42 -5.12
N ILE A 218 -10.86 -2.61 -5.06
CA ILE A 218 -10.19 -3.89 -5.35
C ILE A 218 -11.09 -4.71 -6.27
N ASP A 219 -10.49 -5.27 -7.33
CA ASP A 219 -11.04 -6.19 -8.32
C ASP A 219 -12.20 -5.70 -9.18
N ASP A 220 -13.44 -5.66 -8.67
CA ASP A 220 -14.59 -5.24 -9.49
C ASP A 220 -14.55 -3.75 -9.86
N LEU A 221 -13.86 -2.95 -9.04
CA LEU A 221 -13.70 -1.50 -9.14
C LEU A 221 -15.01 -0.71 -9.25
N ALA A 222 -16.14 -1.33 -8.87
CA ALA A 222 -17.46 -0.72 -8.91
C ALA A 222 -17.72 0.09 -7.64
N ASP A 223 -17.48 -0.53 -6.48
CA ASP A 223 -17.60 0.10 -5.17
C ASP A 223 -16.23 0.16 -4.48
N PRO A 224 -15.91 1.25 -3.75
CA PRO A 224 -14.71 1.25 -2.93
C PRO A 224 -14.86 0.26 -1.76
N VAL A 225 -13.80 -0.49 -1.47
CA VAL A 225 -13.70 -1.33 -0.26
C VAL A 225 -13.40 -0.49 0.98
N LEU A 226 -12.76 0.68 0.80
CA LEU A 226 -12.42 1.61 1.86
C LEU A 226 -12.48 3.05 1.35
N THR A 227 -13.06 3.94 2.14
CA THR A 227 -13.01 5.39 1.93
C THR A 227 -12.63 6.07 3.23
N VAL A 228 -11.55 6.84 3.21
CA VAL A 228 -11.06 7.56 4.39
C VAL A 228 -11.04 9.07 4.14
N PRO A 229 -11.45 9.89 5.10
CA PRO A 229 -11.23 11.32 5.04
C PRO A 229 -9.76 11.63 5.34
N ILE A 230 -9.11 12.40 4.46
CA ILE A 230 -7.69 12.74 4.56
C ILE A 230 -7.39 14.04 3.82
N ASN A 231 -6.40 14.80 4.25
CA ASN A 231 -5.82 15.89 3.46
C ASN A 231 -4.30 15.72 3.37
N LEU A 232 -3.81 15.31 2.20
CA LEU A 232 -2.38 15.07 1.98
C LEU A 232 -1.55 16.35 2.13
N ALA A 233 -2.05 17.49 1.65
CA ALA A 233 -1.33 18.76 1.72
C ALA A 233 -1.19 19.32 3.13
N ALA A 234 -2.08 18.94 4.04
CA ALA A 234 -2.04 19.35 5.43
C ALA A 234 -1.36 18.32 6.35
N PHE A 235 -1.41 17.03 5.99
CA PHE A 235 -0.81 15.96 6.80
C PHE A 235 0.63 15.67 6.41
N MET A 236 1.07 16.02 5.21
CA MET A 236 2.43 15.78 4.71
C MET A 236 3.15 17.09 4.37
N ASP A 237 4.46 17.11 4.55
CA ASP A 237 5.30 18.19 4.00
C ASP A 237 5.59 17.85 2.53
N LEU A 238 4.92 18.53 1.59
CA LEU A 238 5.00 18.23 0.14
C LEU A 238 5.88 19.24 -0.61
N ASP A 239 6.56 18.77 -1.66
CA ASP A 239 7.38 19.63 -2.54
C ASP A 239 6.52 20.21 -3.66
N ASN A 240 5.95 21.40 -3.47
CA ASN A 240 5.00 22.00 -4.41
C ASN A 240 3.82 21.06 -4.73
N GLY A 241 3.28 20.41 -3.70
CA GLY A 241 2.22 19.41 -3.83
C GLY A 241 2.69 18.04 -4.32
N ARG A 242 4.00 17.81 -4.48
CA ARG A 242 4.58 16.56 -4.97
C ARG A 242 5.24 15.73 -3.87
N ALA A 243 5.21 14.41 -4.03
CA ALA A 243 5.88 13.42 -3.18
C ALA A 243 6.32 12.19 -4.01
N TRP A 244 7.17 11.34 -3.45
CA TRP A 244 7.46 10.04 -4.07
C TRP A 244 6.27 9.10 -3.88
N VAL A 245 5.97 8.32 -4.91
CA VAL A 245 4.98 7.24 -4.86
C VAL A 245 5.65 5.92 -5.24
N GLY A 246 5.23 4.84 -4.62
CA GLY A 246 5.87 3.54 -4.82
C GLY A 246 5.24 2.44 -4.01
N PHE A 247 6.01 1.37 -3.82
CA PHE A 247 5.56 0.17 -3.12
C PHE A 247 6.57 -0.24 -2.07
N THR A 248 6.08 -0.75 -0.94
CA THR A 248 6.88 -1.42 0.08
C THR A 248 6.24 -2.76 0.42
N ALA A 249 7.05 -3.71 0.86
CA ALA A 249 6.58 -4.99 1.34
C ALA A 249 7.58 -5.56 2.32
N ALA A 250 7.10 -6.49 3.15
CA ALA A 250 7.95 -7.23 4.04
C ALA A 250 7.45 -8.66 4.24
N THR A 251 8.34 -9.47 4.78
CA THR A 251 8.10 -10.87 5.18
C THR A 251 8.75 -11.08 6.54
N GLY A 252 8.15 -11.96 7.34
CA GLY A 252 8.65 -12.41 8.63
C GLY A 252 9.07 -13.86 8.54
N ARG A 253 8.59 -14.68 9.48
CA ARG A 253 8.69 -16.15 9.40
C ARG A 253 7.72 -16.73 8.37
N SER A 254 6.55 -16.12 8.26
CA SER A 254 5.58 -16.34 7.20
C SER A 254 6.07 -15.61 5.94
N MET A 255 6.14 -16.30 4.80
CA MET A 255 6.85 -15.81 3.61
C MET A 255 5.96 -15.84 2.37
N GLN A 256 5.99 -14.77 1.57
CA GLN A 256 5.30 -14.65 0.28
C GLN A 256 6.11 -13.81 -0.69
N ASN A 257 5.93 -14.05 -1.98
CA ASN A 257 6.32 -13.09 -3.00
C ASN A 257 5.28 -11.98 -3.05
N HIS A 258 5.74 -10.73 -3.13
CA HIS A 258 4.88 -9.57 -3.31
C HIS A 258 5.22 -8.92 -4.65
N ASP A 259 4.46 -9.29 -5.69
CA ASP A 259 4.73 -8.91 -7.07
C ASP A 259 3.73 -7.86 -7.57
N VAL A 260 4.21 -6.65 -7.87
CA VAL A 260 3.43 -5.63 -8.57
C VAL A 260 3.60 -5.84 -10.07
N GLN A 261 2.52 -6.20 -10.75
CA GLN A 261 2.51 -6.65 -12.15
C GLN A 261 2.20 -5.53 -13.14
N SER A 262 1.66 -4.40 -12.66
CA SER A 262 1.44 -3.19 -13.45
C SER A 262 1.24 -2.01 -12.51
N PHE A 263 1.63 -0.81 -12.94
CA PHE A 263 1.34 0.44 -12.24
C PHE A 263 1.10 1.55 -13.26
N SER A 264 0.19 2.46 -12.93
CA SER A 264 -0.05 3.71 -13.63
C SER A 264 -0.51 4.75 -12.62
N PHE A 265 -0.12 6.00 -12.86
CA PHE A 265 -0.47 7.13 -12.00
C PHE A 265 -0.93 8.29 -12.86
N ARG A 266 -2.07 8.89 -12.50
CA ARG A 266 -2.65 10.04 -13.18
C ARG A 266 -2.82 11.19 -12.19
N GLU A 267 -2.23 12.34 -12.49
CA GLU A 267 -2.27 13.57 -11.71
C GLU A 267 -3.51 14.39 -12.11
N ARG A 268 -4.26 14.95 -11.13
CA ARG A 268 -5.32 15.92 -11.43
C ARG A 268 -4.70 17.30 -11.67
N VAL A 269 -4.85 17.82 -12.89
CA VAL A 269 -4.33 19.12 -13.33
C VAL A 269 -5.43 19.86 -14.10
N GLY A 270 -5.74 21.09 -13.71
CA GLY A 270 -6.67 21.96 -14.46
C GLY A 270 -8.08 21.39 -14.63
N GLY A 271 -8.56 20.57 -13.70
CA GLY A 271 -9.89 19.94 -13.76
C GLY A 271 -9.96 18.60 -14.51
N GLY A 272 -8.85 18.13 -15.10
CA GLY A 272 -8.74 16.81 -15.74
C GLY A 272 -7.62 15.97 -15.16
N PHE A 273 -7.48 14.72 -15.63
CA PHE A 273 -6.40 13.81 -15.24
C PHE A 273 -5.39 13.64 -16.37
N VAL A 274 -4.11 13.84 -16.08
CA VAL A 274 -2.98 13.65 -17.01
C VAL A 274 -2.05 12.54 -16.52
N PRO A 275 -1.33 11.82 -17.39
CA PRO A 275 -0.31 10.86 -16.95
C PRO A 275 0.74 11.53 -16.04
N GLY A 276 1.13 10.85 -14.96
CA GLY A 276 2.18 11.31 -14.06
C GLY A 276 3.56 11.34 -14.73
N VAL A 277 4.42 12.24 -14.27
CA VAL A 277 5.67 12.65 -14.93
C VAL A 277 6.69 11.51 -15.11
N ALA A 278 6.55 10.37 -14.42
CA ALA A 278 7.52 9.26 -14.49
C ALA A 278 6.94 7.85 -14.34
N VAL A 279 5.64 7.66 -14.65
CA VAL A 279 4.97 6.34 -14.58
C VAL A 279 4.50 5.88 -15.97
N ALA A 280 5.13 6.41 -17.02
CA ALA A 280 4.90 6.06 -18.43
C ALA A 280 6.01 5.12 -18.93
#